data_AF-A0A6L4ZX55-F1
#
_entry.id   AF-A0A6L4ZX55-F1
#
_cell.length_a   1.000
_cell.length_b   1.000
_cell.length_c   1.000
_cell.angle_alpha   90.00
_cell.angle_beta   90.00
_cell.angle_gamma   90.00
#
_symmetry.space_group_name_H-M   'P 1'
#
loop_
_entity.id
_entity.type
_entity.pdbx_description
1 polymer ?
#
loop_
_entity_poly.entity_id
_entity_poly.type
_entity_poly.pdbx_seq_one_letter_code
_entity_poly.pdbx_strand_id
1 'polypeptide(L)'
;MKTFQQLQEKLTSIPATTAWYLADLGEAKGKQELFTKQSPQKLKVLKEHALIESAVSSNRIEGIEINQSRVATVIFGNSLLQDRDEEEIRGYRDALKLIHENSNNLPLTEKTIKELHYLTRAKLG
;
A
#
# COMPACT_ATOMS: atom_id res chain seq x y z
N MET A 1 -7.58 17.41 -17.11
CA MET A 1 -7.92 16.12 -17.75
C MET A 1 -9.41 15.87 -17.59
N LYS A 2 -10.10 15.31 -18.60
CA LYS A 2 -11.56 15.06 -18.55
C LYS A 2 -11.98 14.16 -17.38
N THR A 3 -11.09 13.27 -16.93
CA THR A 3 -11.28 12.39 -15.76
C THR A 3 -11.48 13.15 -14.44
N PHE A 4 -10.81 14.30 -14.25
CA PHE A 4 -11.00 15.10 -13.03
C PHE A 4 -12.36 15.81 -13.03
N GLN A 5 -12.85 16.22 -14.20
CA GLN A 5 -14.20 16.80 -14.35
C GLN A 5 -15.28 15.75 -14.05
N GLN A 6 -15.09 14.50 -14.50
CA GLN A 6 -15.98 13.38 -14.16
C GLN A 6 -16.04 13.11 -12.65
N LEU A 7 -14.93 13.28 -11.92
CA LEU A 7 -14.91 13.13 -10.45
C LEU A 7 -15.55 14.30 -9.70
N GLN A 8 -15.72 15.44 -10.37
CA GLN A 8 -16.35 16.63 -9.80
C GLN A 8 -17.88 16.59 -9.93
N GLU A 9 -18.41 15.75 -10.82
CA GLU A 9 -19.84 15.50 -10.95
C GLU A 9 -20.38 14.75 -9.73
N LYS A 10 -21.50 15.22 -9.18
CA LYS A 10 -22.13 14.54 -8.05
C LYS A 10 -22.67 13.19 -8.50
N LEU A 11 -22.36 12.14 -7.74
CA LEU A 11 -23.02 10.84 -7.86
C LEU A 11 -24.52 11.02 -7.65
N THR A 12 -25.31 10.83 -8.70
CA THR A 12 -26.78 11.02 -8.69
C THR A 12 -27.52 9.80 -8.16
N SER A 13 -26.92 8.61 -8.24
CA SER A 13 -27.45 7.37 -7.66
C SER A 13 -26.32 6.39 -7.34
N ILE A 14 -26.55 5.52 -6.36
CA ILE A 14 -25.64 4.44 -6.00
C ILE A 14 -26.26 3.13 -6.52
N PRO A 15 -25.57 2.39 -7.42
CA PRO A 15 -26.04 1.08 -7.85
C PRO A 15 -26.22 0.12 -6.67
N ALA A 16 -27.25 -0.73 -6.72
CA ALA A 16 -27.52 -1.72 -5.67
C ALA A 16 -26.33 -2.67 -5.43
N THR A 17 -25.58 -2.97 -6.48
CA THR A 17 -24.35 -3.77 -6.40
C THR A 17 -23.29 -3.14 -5.50
N THR A 18 -23.16 -1.81 -5.51
CA THR A 18 -22.25 -1.10 -4.60
C THR A 18 -22.69 -1.28 -3.15
N ALA A 19 -24.00 -1.23 -2.85
CA ALA A 19 -24.50 -1.46 -1.51
C ALA A 19 -24.24 -2.90 -1.03
N TRP A 20 -24.37 -3.90 -1.91
CA TRP A 20 -24.03 -5.29 -1.59
C TRP A 20 -22.54 -5.47 -1.29
N TYR A 21 -21.66 -4.90 -2.12
CA TYR A 21 -20.22 -4.95 -1.84
C TYR A 21 -19.85 -4.26 -0.52
N LEU A 22 -20.51 -3.15 -0.18
CA LEU A 22 -20.30 -2.49 1.11
C LEU A 22 -20.75 -3.37 2.29
N ALA A 23 -21.84 -4.14 2.12
CA ALA A 23 -22.30 -5.09 3.14
C ALA A 23 -21.29 -6.23 3.35
N ASP A 24 -20.79 -6.81 2.26
CA ASP A 24 -19.76 -7.88 2.30
C ASP A 24 -18.46 -7.39 2.96
N LEU A 25 -18.02 -6.17 2.61
CA LEU A 25 -16.87 -5.53 3.24
C LEU A 25 -17.10 -5.27 4.74
N GLY A 26 -18.32 -4.90 5.14
CA GLY A 26 -18.71 -4.73 6.53
C GLY A 26 -18.61 -6.03 7.33
N GLU A 27 -19.10 -7.14 6.78
CA GLU A 27 -18.99 -8.47 7.41
C GLU A 27 -17.52 -8.91 7.56
N ALA A 28 -16.72 -8.73 6.50
CA ALA A 28 -15.29 -9.04 6.52
C ALA A 28 -14.54 -8.20 7.57
N LYS A 29 -14.86 -6.90 7.67
CA LYS A 29 -14.28 -6.01 8.69
C LYS A 29 -14.61 -6.48 10.10
N GLY A 30 -15.86 -6.88 10.36
CA GLY A 30 -16.27 -7.42 11.67
C GLY A 30 -15.48 -8.67 12.06
N LYS A 31 -15.26 -9.59 11.10
CA LYS A 31 -14.39 -10.77 11.30
C LYS A 31 -12.94 -10.37 11.61
N GLN A 32 -12.39 -9.38 10.91
CA GLN A 32 -11.04 -8.88 11.15
C GLN A 32 -10.86 -8.29 12.55
N GLU A 33 -11.85 -7.56 13.08
CA GLU A 33 -11.81 -7.02 14.43
C GLU A 33 -11.72 -8.13 15.50
N LEU A 34 -12.41 -9.26 15.28
CA LEU A 34 -12.31 -10.44 16.14
C LEU A 34 -10.89 -11.02 16.14
N PHE A 35 -10.28 -11.20 14.96
CA PHE A 35 -8.90 -11.69 14.84
C PHE A 35 -7.87 -10.75 15.48
N THR A 36 -8.10 -9.44 15.40
CA THR A 36 -7.24 -8.44 16.04
C THR A 36 -7.18 -8.65 17.56
N LYS A 37 -8.30 -9.06 18.18
CA LYS A 37 -8.37 -9.34 19.63
C LYS A 37 -7.85 -10.73 19.99
N GLN A 38 -8.13 -11.75 19.18
CA GLN A 38 -7.90 -13.16 19.54
C GLN A 38 -6.58 -13.75 19.01
N SER A 39 -6.00 -13.19 17.95
CA SER A 39 -4.80 -13.75 17.30
C SER A 39 -3.88 -12.66 16.71
N PRO A 40 -3.41 -11.70 17.54
CA PRO A 40 -2.62 -10.58 17.07
C PRO A 40 -1.30 -10.99 16.40
N GLN A 41 -0.68 -12.09 16.82
CA GLN A 41 0.57 -12.59 16.22
C GLN A 41 0.35 -13.09 14.78
N LYS A 42 -0.73 -13.84 14.53
CA LYS A 42 -1.08 -14.28 13.17
C LYS A 42 -1.38 -13.09 12.27
N LEU A 43 -2.11 -12.11 12.79
CA LEU A 43 -2.43 -10.89 12.05
C LEU A 43 -1.17 -10.09 11.70
N LYS A 44 -0.19 -10.03 12.62
CA LYS A 44 1.10 -9.35 12.36
C LYS A 44 1.83 -9.98 11.18
N VAL A 45 1.94 -11.31 11.14
CA VAL A 45 2.60 -12.03 10.03
C VAL A 45 1.86 -11.81 8.71
N LEU A 46 0.52 -11.89 8.72
CA LEU A 46 -0.30 -11.62 7.53
C LEU A 46 -0.12 -10.19 7.01
N LYS A 47 -0.03 -9.21 7.92
CA LYS A 47 0.24 -7.81 7.55
C LYS A 47 1.61 -7.65 6.93
N GLU A 48 2.65 -8.28 7.48
CA GLU A 48 4.00 -8.27 6.93
C GLU A 48 4.02 -8.86 5.50
N HIS A 49 3.34 -9.99 5.28
CA HIS A 49 3.19 -10.57 3.93
C HIS A 49 2.43 -9.65 2.98
N ALA A 50 1.32 -9.06 3.43
CA ALA A 50 0.53 -8.15 2.60
C ALA A 50 1.31 -6.91 2.18
N LEU A 51 2.19 -6.38 3.04
CA LEU A 51 3.09 -5.27 2.71
C LEU A 51 4.06 -5.63 1.58
N ILE A 52 4.67 -6.82 1.63
CA ILE A 52 5.57 -7.32 0.58
C ILE A 52 4.81 -7.39 -0.75
N GLU A 53 3.69 -8.10 -0.75
CA GLU A 53 2.91 -8.32 -1.97
C GLU A 53 2.37 -7.01 -2.55
N SER A 54 1.99 -6.08 -1.68
CA SER A 54 1.54 -4.75 -2.10
C SER A 54 2.67 -3.98 -2.78
N ALA A 55 3.86 -3.94 -2.20
CA ALA A 55 5.01 -3.26 -2.81
C ALA A 55 5.39 -3.90 -4.15
N VAL A 56 5.61 -5.21 -4.17
CA VAL A 56 6.03 -5.91 -5.40
C VAL A 56 4.98 -5.81 -6.50
N SER A 57 3.70 -6.05 -6.18
CA SER A 57 2.65 -6.04 -7.19
C SER A 57 2.31 -4.65 -7.70
N SER A 58 2.37 -3.62 -6.85
CA SER A 58 2.11 -2.24 -7.27
C SER A 58 3.22 -1.74 -8.20
N ASN A 59 4.48 -1.96 -7.82
CA ASN A 59 5.61 -1.63 -8.67
C ASN A 59 5.57 -2.40 -10.02
N ARG A 60 5.15 -3.67 -10.02
CA ARG A 60 4.97 -4.45 -11.26
C ARG A 60 3.95 -3.84 -12.22
N ILE A 61 2.86 -3.25 -11.71
CA ILE A 61 1.86 -2.56 -12.57
C ILE A 61 2.49 -1.39 -13.33
N GLU A 62 3.49 -0.74 -12.73
CA GLU A 62 4.26 0.36 -13.32
C GLU A 62 5.46 -0.11 -14.16
N GLY A 63 5.62 -1.43 -14.35
CA GLY A 63 6.70 -2.03 -15.13
C GLY A 63 8.02 -2.19 -14.38
N ILE A 64 8.02 -2.00 -13.06
CA ILE A 64 9.20 -2.15 -12.19
C ILE A 64 9.21 -3.59 -11.66
N GLU A 65 10.25 -4.34 -11.98
CA GLU A 65 10.35 -5.76 -11.62
C GLU A 65 11.56 -6.06 -10.72
N ILE A 66 11.46 -7.15 -9.97
CA ILE A 66 12.55 -7.64 -9.12
C ILE A 66 12.67 -9.14 -9.26
N ASN A 67 13.90 -9.64 -9.24
CA ASN A 67 14.13 -11.07 -9.21
C ASN A 67 13.56 -11.67 -7.91
N GLN A 68 12.77 -12.75 -8.02
CA GLN A 68 12.13 -13.40 -6.87
C GLN A 68 13.11 -13.77 -5.74
N SER A 69 14.35 -14.15 -6.09
CA SER A 69 15.39 -14.48 -5.10
C SER A 69 15.82 -13.27 -4.26
N ARG A 70 15.59 -12.06 -4.76
CA ARG A 70 15.99 -10.79 -4.15
C ARG A 70 14.85 -10.07 -3.41
N VAL A 71 13.60 -10.48 -3.60
CA VAL A 71 12.43 -9.88 -2.92
C VAL A 71 12.63 -9.80 -1.41
N ALA A 72 13.00 -10.90 -0.76
CA ALA A 72 13.24 -10.92 0.68
C ALA A 72 14.40 -9.98 1.08
N THR A 73 15.45 -9.92 0.26
CA THR A 73 16.63 -9.08 0.48
C THR A 73 16.30 -7.58 0.37
N VAL A 74 15.51 -7.19 -0.62
CA VAL A 74 15.12 -5.78 -0.84
C VAL A 74 14.07 -5.32 0.16
N ILE A 75 13.12 -6.20 0.51
CA ILE A 75 12.03 -5.86 1.41
C ILE A 75 12.43 -5.96 2.88
N PHE A 76 13.22 -6.95 3.29
CA PHE A 76 13.58 -7.16 4.70
C PHE A 76 15.05 -6.87 5.03
N GLY A 77 15.93 -6.87 4.03
CA GLY A 77 17.36 -6.70 4.24
C GLY A 77 17.80 -5.24 4.33
N ASN A 78 18.97 -5.06 4.93
CA ASN A 78 19.75 -3.81 4.88
C ASN A 78 20.85 -3.86 3.81
N SER A 79 20.75 -4.80 2.87
CA SER A 79 21.73 -5.00 1.81
C SER A 79 21.75 -3.83 0.83
N LEU A 80 22.88 -3.69 0.14
CA LEU A 80 22.99 -2.81 -1.03
C LEU A 80 21.98 -3.25 -2.09
N LEU A 81 21.24 -2.26 -2.61
CA LEU A 81 20.38 -2.45 -3.77
C LEU A 81 21.24 -2.41 -5.02
N GLN A 82 20.89 -3.19 -6.04
CA GLN A 82 21.72 -3.31 -7.24
C GLN A 82 21.31 -2.33 -8.33
N ASP A 83 20.06 -1.89 -8.33
CA ASP A 83 19.51 -1.05 -9.39
C ASP A 83 18.42 -0.11 -8.87
N ARG A 84 17.91 0.67 -9.81
CA ARG A 84 16.84 1.65 -9.59
C ARG A 84 15.51 0.98 -9.22
N ASP A 85 15.20 -0.17 -9.81
CA ASP A 85 13.93 -0.84 -9.61
C ASP A 85 13.78 -1.34 -8.17
N GLU A 86 14.85 -1.87 -7.62
CA GLU A 86 14.91 -2.26 -6.22
C GLU A 86 14.83 -1.08 -5.25
N GLU A 87 15.35 0.08 -5.64
CA GLU A 87 15.20 1.31 -4.87
C GLU A 87 13.75 1.75 -4.82
N GLU A 88 13.04 1.73 -5.95
CA GLU A 88 11.64 2.10 -6.02
C GLU A 88 10.76 1.12 -5.25
N ILE A 89 11.05 -0.19 -5.32
CA ILE A 89 10.32 -1.22 -4.55
C ILE A 89 10.54 -1.05 -3.04
N ARG A 90 11.80 -0.86 -2.59
CA ARG A 90 12.09 -0.62 -1.17
C ARG A 90 11.47 0.69 -0.69
N GLY A 91 11.54 1.73 -1.52
CA GLY A 91 10.94 3.03 -1.26
C GLY A 91 9.42 2.96 -1.10
N TYR A 92 8.74 2.19 -1.96
CA TYR A 92 7.31 1.93 -1.85
C TYR A 92 6.97 1.20 -0.55
N ARG A 93 7.74 0.16 -0.20
CA ARG A 93 7.60 -0.54 1.08
C ARG A 93 7.75 0.41 2.27
N ASP A 94 8.76 1.27 2.24
CA ASP A 94 9.03 2.24 3.32
C ASP A 94 7.89 3.26 3.45
N ALA A 95 7.32 3.71 2.33
CA ALA A 95 6.14 4.58 2.33
C ALA A 95 4.90 3.86 2.93
N LEU A 96 4.64 2.60 2.55
CA LEU A 96 3.57 1.81 3.17
C LEU A 96 3.80 1.64 4.67
N LYS A 97 5.03 1.32 5.08
CA LYS A 97 5.39 1.17 6.48
C LYS A 97 5.12 2.46 7.27
N LEU A 98 5.52 3.62 6.74
CA LEU A 98 5.25 4.93 7.33
C LEU A 98 3.74 5.13 7.55
N ILE A 99 2.92 4.87 6.53
CA ILE A 99 1.45 4.97 6.61
C ILE A 99 0.91 4.04 7.69
N HIS A 100 1.35 2.78 7.72
CA HIS A 100 0.83 1.78 8.64
C HIS A 100 1.25 1.98 10.10
N GLU A 101 2.44 2.53 10.34
CA GLU A 101 2.96 2.79 11.69
C GLU A 101 2.47 4.12 12.26
N ASN A 102 2.27 5.13 11.39
CA ASN A 102 1.95 6.49 11.82
C ASN A 102 0.56 6.98 11.37
N SER A 103 -0.32 6.11 10.88
CA SER A 103 -1.65 6.46 10.35
C SER A 103 -2.44 7.47 11.19
N ASN A 104 -2.46 7.33 12.52
CA ASN A 104 -3.18 8.24 13.42
C ASN A 104 -2.58 9.66 13.48
N ASN A 105 -1.30 9.80 13.17
CA ASN A 105 -0.52 11.04 13.28
C ASN A 105 -0.01 11.55 11.92
N LEU A 106 -0.48 10.97 10.80
CA LEU A 106 -0.05 11.31 9.46
C LEU A 106 -1.17 12.11 8.76
N PRO A 107 -1.21 13.45 8.92
CA PRO A 107 -2.29 14.26 8.35
C PRO A 107 -2.21 14.24 6.82
N LEU A 108 -3.36 14.21 6.14
CA LEU A 108 -3.42 14.28 4.68
C LEU A 108 -3.16 15.72 4.22
N THR A 109 -1.89 16.05 4.03
CA THR A 109 -1.42 17.38 3.60
C THR A 109 -0.55 17.26 2.35
N GLU A 110 -0.38 18.36 1.62
CA GLU A 110 0.56 18.41 0.49
C GLU A 110 1.98 17.99 0.92
N LYS A 111 2.41 18.38 2.13
CA LYS A 111 3.70 17.98 2.70
C LYS A 111 3.81 16.46 2.81
N THR A 112 2.80 15.82 3.39
CA THR A 112 2.73 14.35 3.53
C THR A 112 2.76 13.66 2.17
N ILE A 113 2.02 14.19 1.19
CA ILE A 113 2.01 13.64 -0.17
C ILE A 113 3.40 13.75 -0.82
N LYS A 114 4.07 14.90 -0.68
CA LYS A 114 5.44 15.09 -1.19
C LYS A 114 6.45 14.18 -0.51
N GLU A 115 6.32 13.96 0.79
CA GLU A 115 7.18 13.06 1.56
C GLU A 115 7.02 11.61 1.09
N LEU A 116 5.79 11.12 0.96
CA LEU A 116 5.51 9.79 0.41
C LEU A 116 6.05 9.66 -1.01
N HIS A 117 5.83 10.66 -1.86
CA HIS A 117 6.36 10.68 -3.23
C HIS A 117 7.89 10.64 -3.26
N TYR A 118 8.56 11.35 -2.35
CA TYR A 118 10.01 11.33 -2.24
C TYR A 118 10.52 9.95 -1.77
N LEU A 119 9.81 9.30 -0.85
CA LEU A 119 10.15 7.96 -0.37
C LEU A 119 10.07 6.91 -1.47
N THR A 120 9.06 6.98 -2.33
CA THR A 120 8.84 5.98 -3.39
C THR A 120 9.76 6.13 -4.61
N ARG A 121 10.53 7.22 -4.70
CA ARG A 121 11.43 7.46 -5.83
C ARG A 121 12.84 6.94 -5.54
N ALA A 122 13.43 6.30 -6.55
CA ALA A 122 14.86 6.01 -6.54
C ALA A 122 15.69 7.29 -6.48
N LYS A 123 16.83 7.20 -5.79
CA LYS A 123 17.77 8.30 -5.58
C LYS A 123 19.06 8.11 -6.37
N LEU A 124 19.31 6.92 -6.88
CA LEU A 124 20.37 6.67 -7.84
C LEU A 124 19.92 7.12 -9.24
N GLY A 125 20.57 8.18 -9.71
CA GLY A 125 20.50 8.73 -11.06
C GLY A 125 21.82 9.40 -11.41
#